data_AF-A0A8T9Q022-F1
#
_entry.id   AF-A0A8T9Q022-F1
#
_cell.length_a   1.000
_cell.length_b   1.000
_cell.length_c   1.000
_cell.angle_alpha   90.00
_cell.angle_beta   90.00
_cell.angle_gamma   90.00
#
_symmetry.space_group_name_H-M   'P 1'
#
loop_
_entity.id
_entity.type
_entity.pdbx_description
1 polymer ?
#
loop_
_entity_poly.entity_id
_entity_poly.type
_entity_poly.pdbx_seq_one_letter_code
_entity_poly.pdbx_strand_id
1 'polypeptide(L)'
;MKNKLAGLLWSWLLLLVLSVGANAQDQPPTPAPVPAQPATPAAPATATPAAPAVKIALDGQWKGELPVPGGSLPVVITVTDLAGGGYFAVLDVPAQRISHAILNVEQRADTLLFSSEELGCRFTSLRSADGKQLVGLWKLQTYQTPLTLAFSAKSGPSKNFKFPPPYRVEEVSFSNPQDNIRLSGTLSVPPGEGPFPGVVLLSDMGPQDRDATQGEFKMFGALADFLARHGIAVLRLDDRGVGQSGGEFTTATTADLVRDAQISLNYLRTKPLIDFGKLGLIGHGEGAT
;
A
#
# COMPACT_ATOMS: atom_id res chain seq x y z
N MET A 1 2.69 41.06 4.64
CA MET A 1 1.50 40.96 5.52
C MET A 1 0.57 39.95 4.87
N LYS A 2 0.49 38.72 5.43
CA LYS A 2 -0.63 38.23 6.28
C LYS A 2 -1.93 38.15 5.46
N ASN A 3 -2.73 37.09 5.46
CA ASN A 3 -2.73 35.75 6.04
C ASN A 3 -4.06 35.12 5.54
N LYS A 4 -4.10 33.80 5.39
CA LYS A 4 -5.23 32.89 5.75
C LYS A 4 -6.67 33.24 5.31
N LEU A 5 -7.32 32.25 4.70
CA LEU A 5 -8.57 31.67 5.24
C LEU A 5 -8.83 30.32 4.56
N ALA A 6 -8.26 29.29 5.17
CA ALA A 6 -8.84 27.96 5.26
C ALA A 6 -9.85 28.01 6.43
N GLY A 7 -11.02 27.38 6.27
CA GLY A 7 -11.98 27.24 7.37
C GLY A 7 -13.43 27.33 6.93
N LEU A 8 -13.99 26.21 6.45
CA LEU A 8 -15.43 26.00 6.41
C LEU A 8 -15.71 24.50 6.60
N LEU A 9 -15.25 24.00 7.75
CA LEU A 9 -15.65 22.75 8.36
C LEU A 9 -15.63 23.01 9.86
N TRP A 10 -16.77 23.42 10.43
CA TRP A 10 -17.13 23.29 11.86
C TRP A 10 -18.44 24.03 12.17
N SER A 11 -19.49 23.23 12.43
CA SER A 11 -20.64 23.46 13.32
C SER A 11 -21.71 22.49 12.81
N TRP A 12 -22.24 21.56 13.59
CA TRP A 12 -22.95 21.84 14.83
C TRP A 12 -22.61 20.86 15.97
N LEU A 13 -22.55 21.46 17.16
CA LEU A 13 -22.36 20.92 18.51
C LEU A 13 -23.74 20.88 19.21
N LEU A 14 -24.00 19.91 20.10
CA LEU A 14 -24.53 20.09 21.49
C LEU A 14 -24.80 18.71 22.14
N LEU A 15 -24.09 18.33 23.22
CA LEU A 15 -24.41 18.45 24.68
C LEU A 15 -25.56 17.51 25.14
N LEU A 16 -25.56 16.84 26.30
CA LEU A 16 -25.12 17.23 27.66
C LEU A 16 -25.12 15.99 28.59
N VAL A 17 -24.19 15.90 29.55
CA VAL A 17 -24.33 15.04 30.76
C VAL A 17 -23.99 15.88 31.98
N LEU A 18 -24.90 15.91 32.96
CA LEU A 18 -24.66 16.38 34.32
C LEU A 18 -25.64 15.69 35.28
N SER A 19 -25.13 15.02 36.31
CA SER A 19 -25.66 15.15 37.68
C SER A 19 -24.57 14.79 38.70
N VAL A 20 -24.59 15.55 39.80
CA VAL A 20 -23.56 15.71 40.84
C VAL A 20 -23.95 14.91 42.09
N GLY A 21 -22.94 14.48 42.87
CA GLY A 21 -23.11 14.07 44.28
C GLY A 21 -21.78 14.21 45.03
N ALA A 22 -21.76 14.96 46.12
CA ALA A 22 -20.60 15.60 46.75
C ALA A 22 -19.87 14.77 47.84
N ASN A 23 -18.56 15.07 47.97
CA ASN A 23 -17.66 15.12 49.15
C ASN A 23 -18.02 14.41 50.47
N ALA A 24 -17.04 13.68 51.04
CA ALA A 24 -16.30 14.11 52.25
C ALA A 24 -15.17 13.13 52.66
N GLN A 25 -13.96 13.71 52.83
CA GLN A 25 -12.92 13.55 53.87
C GLN A 25 -12.36 12.19 54.37
N ASP A 26 -11.02 12.17 54.30
CA ASP A 26 -9.99 11.77 55.28
C ASP A 26 -9.74 10.31 55.76
N GLN A 27 -8.44 9.98 55.59
CA GLN A 27 -7.55 9.01 56.26
C GLN A 27 -7.75 7.48 56.15
N PRO A 28 -6.65 6.72 55.96
CA PRO A 28 -6.69 5.26 55.83
C PRO A 28 -6.46 4.54 57.18
N PRO A 29 -7.21 3.47 57.47
CA PRO A 29 -6.81 2.51 58.48
C PRO A 29 -6.31 1.17 57.89
N THR A 30 -5.34 0.62 58.62
CA THR A 30 -4.57 -0.64 58.55
C THR A 30 -5.42 -1.92 58.31
N PRO A 31 -4.85 -3.01 57.72
CA PRO A 31 -5.64 -4.19 57.34
C PRO A 31 -5.84 -5.18 58.50
N ALA A 32 -7.06 -5.71 58.63
CA ALA A 32 -7.40 -6.91 59.40
C ALA A 32 -8.76 -7.46 58.95
N PRO A 33 -9.14 -8.69 59.33
CA PRO A 33 -8.71 -9.98 58.82
C PRO A 33 -9.75 -10.60 57.85
N VAL A 34 -9.33 -11.62 57.10
CA VAL A 34 -10.16 -12.40 56.16
C VAL A 34 -11.40 -12.99 56.84
N PRO A 35 -12.63 -12.74 56.34
CA PRO A 35 -13.82 -13.49 56.74
C PRO A 35 -13.98 -14.76 55.87
N ALA A 36 -14.42 -15.83 56.51
CA ALA A 36 -14.66 -17.15 55.95
C ALA A 36 -15.65 -17.16 54.76
N GLN A 37 -15.37 -18.01 53.77
CA GLN A 37 -16.24 -18.32 52.64
C GLN A 37 -17.62 -18.84 53.10
N PRO A 38 -18.73 -18.31 52.57
CA PRO A 38 -20.02 -19.00 52.60
C PRO A 38 -20.05 -20.17 51.61
N ALA A 39 -20.76 -21.22 52.01
CA ALA A 39 -20.92 -22.48 51.31
C ALA A 39 -21.50 -22.36 49.89
N THR A 40 -21.05 -23.29 49.05
CA THR A 40 -21.39 -23.54 47.65
C THR A 40 -22.90 -23.52 47.34
N PRO A 41 -23.38 -22.70 46.41
CA PRO A 41 -24.66 -22.92 45.74
C PRO A 41 -24.50 -23.99 44.65
N ALA A 42 -25.49 -24.87 44.56
CA ALA A 42 -25.58 -25.98 43.62
C ALA A 42 -25.32 -25.57 42.15
N ALA A 43 -24.67 -26.48 41.43
CA ALA A 43 -24.32 -26.36 40.01
C ALA A 43 -25.52 -25.93 39.15
N PRO A 44 -25.40 -24.88 38.31
CA PRO A 44 -26.32 -24.70 37.21
C PRO A 44 -26.05 -25.78 36.16
N ALA A 45 -27.14 -26.36 35.69
CA ALA A 45 -27.18 -27.37 34.65
C ALA A 45 -26.25 -27.04 33.48
N THR A 46 -25.52 -28.05 33.05
CA THR A 46 -24.74 -28.12 31.81
C THR A 46 -25.42 -27.35 30.68
N ALA A 47 -24.90 -26.18 30.36
CA ALA A 47 -25.16 -25.54 29.08
C ALA A 47 -24.61 -26.48 28.00
N THR A 48 -25.50 -27.01 27.18
CA THR A 48 -25.16 -27.69 25.93
C THR A 48 -24.14 -26.82 25.18
N PRO A 49 -22.98 -27.34 24.77
CA PRO A 49 -22.05 -26.56 23.97
C PRO A 49 -22.77 -26.11 22.70
N ALA A 50 -22.85 -24.79 22.52
CA ALA A 50 -23.34 -24.21 21.27
C ALA A 50 -22.54 -24.83 20.13
N ALA A 51 -23.25 -25.41 19.16
CA ALA A 51 -22.64 -25.98 17.96
C ALA A 51 -21.64 -24.97 17.37
N PRO A 52 -20.47 -25.42 16.89
CA PRO A 52 -19.47 -24.52 16.33
C PRO A 52 -20.10 -23.72 15.19
N ALA A 53 -20.08 -22.39 15.31
CA ALA A 53 -20.54 -21.51 14.25
C ALA A 53 -19.73 -21.82 12.98
N VAL A 54 -20.39 -22.33 11.94
CA VAL A 54 -19.75 -22.63 10.66
C VAL A 54 -19.26 -21.30 10.09
N LYS A 55 -17.94 -21.10 10.11
CA LYS A 55 -17.30 -19.89 9.56
C LYS A 55 -17.52 -19.87 8.05
N ILE A 56 -18.09 -18.78 7.55
CA ILE A 56 -18.27 -18.59 6.11
C ILE A 56 -16.99 -17.97 5.56
N ALA A 57 -16.20 -18.71 4.77
CA ALA A 57 -14.99 -18.15 4.15
C ALA A 57 -15.37 -17.01 3.18
N LEU A 58 -14.98 -15.78 3.49
CA LEU A 58 -15.35 -14.57 2.74
C LEU A 58 -14.16 -13.85 2.11
N ASP A 59 -12.93 -14.33 2.34
CA ASP A 59 -11.70 -13.71 1.84
C ASP A 59 -11.77 -13.47 0.32
N GLY A 60 -11.67 -12.20 -0.06
CA GLY A 60 -11.75 -11.77 -1.45
C GLY A 60 -12.42 -10.41 -1.61
N GLN A 61 -12.73 -10.06 -2.85
CA GLN A 61 -13.46 -8.85 -3.20
C GLN A 61 -14.91 -9.21 -3.56
N TRP A 62 -15.85 -8.42 -3.09
CA TRP A 62 -17.27 -8.56 -3.38
C TRP A 62 -17.73 -7.30 -4.10
N LYS A 63 -18.07 -7.44 -5.38
CA LYS A 63 -18.35 -6.30 -6.27
C LYS A 63 -19.81 -6.28 -6.65
N GLY A 64 -20.42 -5.10 -6.65
CA GLY A 64 -21.78 -4.95 -7.14
C GLY A 64 -22.11 -3.51 -7.46
N GLU A 65 -23.32 -3.34 -7.99
CA GLU A 65 -23.89 -2.07 -8.39
C GLU A 65 -24.96 -1.71 -7.35
N LEU A 66 -24.72 -0.64 -6.59
CA LEU A 66 -25.64 -0.13 -5.58
C LEU A 66 -26.61 0.85 -6.22
N PRO A 67 -27.91 0.54 -6.31
CA PRO A 67 -28.90 1.49 -6.78
C PRO A 67 -29.01 2.65 -5.80
N VAL A 68 -28.97 3.89 -6.29
CA VAL A 68 -29.17 5.10 -5.49
C VAL A 68 -30.08 6.08 -6.23
N PRO A 69 -30.75 7.02 -5.52
CA PRO A 69 -31.46 8.10 -6.18
C PRO A 69 -30.51 8.89 -7.10
N GLY A 70 -30.73 8.80 -8.41
CA GLY A 70 -29.87 9.45 -9.42
C GLY A 70 -28.92 8.52 -10.18
N GLY A 71 -28.93 7.20 -9.94
CA GLY A 71 -28.19 6.24 -10.76
C GLY A 71 -27.82 4.95 -10.04
N SER A 72 -26.72 4.34 -10.46
CA SER A 72 -26.10 3.20 -9.78
C SER A 72 -24.65 3.54 -9.45
N LEU A 73 -24.18 3.08 -8.30
CA LEU A 73 -22.81 3.27 -7.85
C LEU A 73 -22.08 1.93 -7.79
N PRO A 74 -20.92 1.79 -8.44
CA PRO A 74 -20.09 0.60 -8.25
C PRO A 74 -19.54 0.60 -6.82
N VAL A 75 -19.79 -0.48 -6.11
CA VAL A 75 -19.30 -0.73 -4.75
C VAL A 75 -18.42 -1.97 -4.72
N VAL A 76 -17.33 -1.89 -3.97
CA VAL A 76 -16.41 -3.00 -3.74
C VAL A 76 -16.22 -3.18 -2.25
N ILE A 77 -16.56 -4.35 -1.73
CA ILE A 77 -16.25 -4.74 -0.36
C ILE A 77 -15.09 -5.73 -0.41
N THR A 78 -13.94 -5.35 0.13
CA THR A 78 -12.81 -6.26 0.29
C THR A 78 -12.85 -6.86 1.68
N VAL A 79 -12.94 -8.18 1.78
CA VAL A 79 -12.92 -8.91 3.05
C VAL A 79 -11.62 -9.70 3.15
N THR A 80 -10.99 -9.67 4.32
CA THR A 80 -9.79 -10.44 4.65
C THR A 80 -10.05 -11.24 5.92
N ASP A 81 -9.76 -12.53 5.88
CA ASP A 81 -9.90 -13.40 7.05
C ASP A 81 -8.73 -13.15 8.02
N LEU A 82 -9.04 -12.87 9.28
CA LEU A 82 -8.02 -12.69 10.32
C LEU A 82 -7.70 -14.03 10.98
N ALA A 83 -6.42 -14.24 11.33
CA ALA A 83 -5.93 -15.46 11.97
C ALA A 83 -6.63 -15.79 13.31
N GLY A 84 -7.24 -14.79 13.96
CA GLY A 84 -8.04 -14.94 15.19
C GLY A 84 -9.52 -15.30 14.97
N GLY A 85 -9.93 -15.64 13.74
CA GLY A 85 -11.31 -16.05 13.43
C GLY A 85 -12.27 -14.91 13.08
N GLY A 86 -11.86 -13.66 13.19
CA GLY A 86 -12.62 -12.49 12.75
C GLY A 86 -12.47 -12.16 11.25
N TYR A 87 -13.21 -11.17 10.78
CA TYR A 87 -13.07 -10.61 9.43
C TYR A 87 -12.65 -9.14 9.52
N PHE A 88 -11.76 -8.73 8.63
CA PHE A 88 -11.50 -7.33 8.35
C PHE A 88 -12.11 -6.99 7.00
N ALA A 89 -13.03 -6.03 6.95
CA ALA A 89 -13.64 -5.60 5.70
C ALA A 89 -13.48 -4.10 5.48
N VAL A 90 -13.28 -3.73 4.21
CA VAL A 90 -13.24 -2.34 3.76
C VAL A 90 -14.16 -2.14 2.57
N LEU A 91 -14.75 -0.95 2.49
CA LEU A 91 -15.62 -0.51 1.41
C LEU A 91 -14.91 0.54 0.55
N ASP A 92 -14.94 0.32 -0.75
CA ASP A 92 -14.55 1.28 -1.77
C ASP A 92 -15.78 1.66 -2.61
N VAL A 93 -16.02 2.96 -2.77
CA VAL A 93 -17.04 3.53 -3.65
C VAL A 93 -16.35 4.55 -4.56
N PRO A 94 -15.74 4.11 -5.68
CA PRO A 94 -14.88 4.97 -6.51
C PRO A 94 -15.61 6.22 -7.04
N ALA A 95 -16.87 6.08 -7.42
CA ALA A 95 -17.71 7.18 -7.92
C ALA A 95 -17.95 8.29 -6.86
N GLN A 96 -17.79 7.98 -5.57
CA GLN A 96 -17.92 8.93 -4.46
C GLN A 96 -16.58 9.31 -3.84
N ARG A 97 -15.44 8.85 -4.41
CA ARG A 97 -14.09 9.03 -3.85
C ARG A 97 -13.93 8.51 -2.43
N ILE A 98 -14.74 7.52 -2.05
CA ILE A 98 -14.60 6.79 -0.79
C ILE A 98 -13.69 5.60 -1.06
N SER A 99 -12.61 5.50 -0.30
CA SER A 99 -11.65 4.40 -0.43
C SER A 99 -11.26 3.87 0.93
N HIS A 100 -11.22 2.54 1.05
CA HIS A 100 -10.85 1.81 2.26
C HIS A 100 -11.65 2.19 3.51
N ALA A 101 -12.93 2.52 3.38
CA ALA A 101 -13.77 2.82 4.55
C ALA A 101 -13.99 1.54 5.35
N ILE A 102 -13.72 1.58 6.67
CA ILE A 102 -13.77 0.38 7.50
C ILE A 102 -15.21 -0.09 7.68
N LEU A 103 -15.44 -1.39 7.47
CA LEU A 103 -16.69 -2.07 7.76
C LEU A 103 -16.48 -3.04 8.93
N ASN A 104 -17.33 -2.93 9.94
CA ASN A 104 -17.48 -3.97 10.95
C ASN A 104 -18.29 -5.14 10.36
N VAL A 105 -17.81 -6.36 10.55
CA VAL A 105 -18.45 -7.58 10.03
C VAL A 105 -18.89 -8.45 11.19
N GLU A 106 -20.20 -8.64 11.32
CA GLU A 106 -20.79 -9.60 12.23
C GLU A 106 -21.39 -10.76 11.44
N GLN A 107 -20.96 -11.98 11.76
CA GLN A 107 -21.60 -13.19 11.24
C GLN A 107 -22.58 -13.73 12.29
N ARG A 108 -23.86 -13.87 11.91
CA ARG A 108 -24.92 -14.50 12.71
C ARG A 108 -25.51 -15.68 11.94
N ALA A 109 -25.02 -16.88 12.23
CA ALA A 109 -25.33 -18.09 11.47
C ALA A 109 -25.04 -17.87 9.97
N ASP A 110 -26.08 -17.86 9.13
CA ASP A 110 -25.99 -17.70 7.68
C ASP A 110 -26.10 -16.23 7.23
N THR A 111 -26.40 -15.33 8.17
CA THR A 111 -26.54 -13.89 7.90
C THR A 111 -25.24 -13.15 8.19
N LEU A 112 -24.81 -12.37 7.21
CA LEU A 112 -23.63 -11.52 7.26
C LEU A 112 -24.05 -10.06 7.32
N LEU A 113 -23.66 -9.40 8.39
CA LEU A 113 -23.92 -8.00 8.63
C LEU A 113 -22.64 -7.21 8.46
N PHE A 114 -22.61 -6.34 7.46
CA PHE A 114 -21.57 -5.33 7.30
C PHE A 114 -22.12 -3.98 7.76
N SER A 115 -21.38 -3.24 8.57
CA SER A 115 -21.82 -1.93 9.07
C SER A 115 -20.68 -0.95 9.20
N SER A 116 -20.94 0.32 8.95
CA SER A 116 -20.01 1.42 9.23
C SER A 116 -20.77 2.55 9.90
N GLU A 117 -20.35 2.90 11.11
CA GLU A 117 -20.91 4.04 11.84
C GLU A 117 -20.54 5.36 11.17
N GLU A 118 -19.31 5.47 10.65
CA GLU A 118 -18.79 6.63 9.94
C GLU A 118 -19.62 6.96 8.68
N LEU A 119 -19.99 5.93 7.91
CA LEU A 119 -20.81 6.09 6.71
C LEU A 119 -22.32 5.97 6.97
N GLY A 120 -22.72 5.65 8.21
CA GLY A 120 -24.12 5.39 8.57
C GLY A 120 -24.78 4.29 7.73
N CYS A 121 -23.98 3.33 7.25
CA CYS A 121 -24.43 2.29 6.32
C CYS A 121 -24.49 0.91 6.99
N ARG A 122 -25.44 0.10 6.54
CA ARG A 122 -25.67 -1.26 7.02
C ARG A 122 -26.09 -2.16 5.88
N PHE A 123 -25.36 -3.23 5.66
CA PHE A 123 -25.68 -4.26 4.66
C PHE A 123 -25.94 -5.58 5.35
N THR A 124 -27.19 -6.03 5.30
CA THR A 124 -27.58 -7.35 5.83
C THR A 124 -27.74 -8.30 4.67
N SER A 125 -26.90 -9.33 4.61
CA SER A 125 -26.78 -10.20 3.45
C SER A 125 -26.77 -11.68 3.82
N LEU A 126 -27.17 -12.50 2.86
CA LEU A 126 -27.05 -13.95 2.89
C LEU A 126 -26.10 -14.37 1.79
N ARG A 127 -25.27 -15.37 2.07
CA ARG A 127 -24.45 -16.00 1.02
C ARG A 127 -25.34 -16.90 0.18
N SER A 128 -25.29 -16.73 -1.13
CA SER A 128 -25.97 -17.59 -2.09
C SER A 128 -25.46 -19.04 -1.97
N ALA A 129 -26.32 -20.01 -2.28
CA ALA A 129 -26.01 -21.44 -2.20
C ALA A 129 -24.84 -21.87 -3.11
N ASP A 130 -24.58 -21.12 -4.19
CA ASP A 130 -23.43 -21.30 -5.07
C ASP A 130 -22.11 -20.77 -4.47
N GLY A 131 -22.19 -20.10 -3.32
CA GLY A 131 -21.07 -19.50 -2.60
C GLY A 131 -20.46 -18.27 -3.26
N LYS A 132 -21.01 -17.82 -4.41
CA LYS A 132 -20.41 -16.79 -5.28
C LYS A 132 -21.08 -15.43 -5.17
N GLN A 133 -22.17 -15.30 -4.42
CA GLN A 133 -22.87 -14.02 -4.29
C GLN A 133 -23.26 -13.75 -2.84
N LEU A 134 -23.25 -12.47 -2.46
CA LEU A 134 -23.91 -11.95 -1.26
C LEU A 134 -25.15 -11.18 -1.73
N VAL A 135 -26.32 -11.66 -1.36
CA VAL A 135 -27.60 -11.03 -1.69
C VAL A 135 -28.20 -10.48 -0.40
N GLY A 136 -28.54 -9.21 -0.39
CA GLY A 136 -28.97 -8.57 0.84
C GLY A 136 -29.66 -7.23 0.64
N LEU A 137 -29.99 -6.62 1.78
CA LEU A 137 -30.55 -5.29 1.84
C LEU A 137 -29.48 -4.32 2.35
N TRP A 138 -29.16 -3.32 1.52
CA TRP A 138 -28.34 -2.18 1.90
C TRP A 138 -29.23 -1.09 2.46
N LYS A 139 -28.87 -0.56 3.63
CA LYS A 139 -29.58 0.49 4.33
C LYS A 139 -28.62 1.64 4.68
N LEU A 140 -29.02 2.83 4.31
CA LEU A 140 -28.48 4.11 4.76
C LEU A 140 -29.49 4.75 5.74
N GLN A 141 -29.10 5.86 6.38
CA GLN A 141 -29.95 6.54 7.36
C GLN A 141 -31.35 6.88 6.84
N THR A 142 -31.48 7.20 5.54
CA THR A 142 -32.74 7.66 4.91
C THR A 142 -33.22 6.78 3.76
N TYR A 143 -32.47 5.75 3.37
CA TYR A 143 -32.71 5.00 2.13
C TYR A 143 -32.37 3.52 2.30
N GLN A 144 -33.11 2.64 1.65
CA GLN A 144 -32.79 1.21 1.59
C GLN A 144 -33.04 0.65 0.20
N THR A 145 -32.16 -0.25 -0.23
CA THR A 145 -32.22 -0.90 -1.54
C THR A 145 -31.70 -2.34 -1.46
N PRO A 146 -32.22 -3.27 -2.26
CA PRO A 146 -31.54 -4.53 -2.49
C PRO A 146 -30.16 -4.28 -3.12
N LEU A 147 -29.17 -5.06 -2.69
CA LEU A 147 -27.83 -5.07 -3.24
C LEU A 147 -27.37 -6.52 -3.38
N THR A 148 -26.85 -6.84 -4.57
CA THR A 148 -26.21 -8.12 -4.86
C THR A 148 -24.74 -7.87 -5.14
N LEU A 149 -23.86 -8.52 -4.38
CA LEU A 149 -22.42 -8.50 -4.61
C LEU A 149 -21.99 -9.86 -5.15
N ALA A 150 -21.29 -9.86 -6.28
CA ALA A 150 -20.63 -11.04 -6.83
C ALA A 150 -19.22 -11.17 -6.27
N PHE A 151 -18.82 -12.39 -5.95
CA PHE A 151 -17.46 -12.73 -5.56
C PHE A 151 -16.52 -12.51 -6.74
N SER A 152 -15.46 -11.77 -6.47
CA SER A 152 -14.33 -11.54 -7.34
C SER A 152 -13.09 -11.94 -6.55
N ALA A 153 -12.36 -12.94 -7.02
CA ALA A 153 -11.06 -13.27 -6.44
C ALA A 153 -10.24 -11.98 -6.35
N LYS A 154 -9.59 -11.76 -5.20
CA LYS A 154 -8.80 -10.56 -4.89
C LYS A 154 -7.85 -10.32 -6.07
N SER A 155 -8.24 -9.43 -6.99
CA SER A 155 -7.31 -8.96 -8.00
C SER A 155 -6.29 -8.20 -7.19
N GLY A 156 -5.03 -8.64 -7.23
CA GLY A 156 -3.97 -8.09 -6.40
C GLY A 156 -3.98 -6.55 -6.43
N PRO A 157 -3.41 -5.89 -5.41
CA PRO A 157 -3.36 -4.44 -5.36
C PRO A 157 -2.98 -3.90 -6.74
N SER A 158 -3.73 -2.91 -7.23
CA SER A 158 -3.44 -2.30 -8.52
C SER A 158 -1.94 -2.01 -8.57
N LYS A 159 -1.23 -2.52 -9.58
CA LYS A 159 0.23 -2.37 -9.77
C LYS A 159 0.72 -0.91 -9.76
N ASN A 160 -0.20 0.05 -9.64
CA ASN A 160 0.01 1.48 -9.85
C ASN A 160 0.06 2.31 -8.55
N PHE A 161 -0.28 1.78 -7.37
CA PHE A 161 -0.01 2.51 -6.12
C PHE A 161 1.39 2.14 -5.62
N LYS A 162 2.39 2.88 -6.08
CA LYS A 162 3.76 2.77 -5.59
C LYS A 162 3.98 3.83 -4.51
N PHE A 163 4.25 3.41 -3.28
CA PHE A 163 4.80 4.32 -2.29
C PHE A 163 6.08 4.94 -2.87
N PRO A 164 6.34 6.24 -2.61
CA PRO A 164 7.60 6.82 -3.02
C PRO A 164 8.74 5.97 -2.44
N PRO A 165 9.77 5.66 -3.25
CA PRO A 165 10.86 4.83 -2.79
C PRO A 165 11.51 5.44 -1.54
N PRO A 166 11.98 4.64 -0.58
CA PRO A 166 12.64 5.14 0.63
C PRO A 166 14.06 5.68 0.38
N TYR A 167 14.41 5.91 -0.89
CA TYR A 167 15.70 6.39 -1.38
C TYR A 167 15.46 7.54 -2.37
N ARG A 168 16.46 8.39 -2.56
CA ARG A 168 16.37 9.54 -3.49
C ARG A 168 16.53 9.06 -4.93
N VAL A 169 15.78 9.68 -5.84
CA VAL A 169 15.88 9.43 -7.28
C VAL A 169 16.21 10.75 -7.94
N GLU A 170 17.33 10.79 -8.65
CA GLU A 170 17.81 11.96 -9.39
C GLU A 170 17.83 11.62 -10.89
N GLU A 171 17.16 12.44 -11.70
CA GLU A 171 17.41 12.43 -13.15
C GLU A 171 18.76 13.10 -13.39
N VAL A 172 19.62 12.39 -14.13
CA VAL A 172 21.00 12.80 -14.37
C VAL A 172 21.28 12.86 -15.85
N SER A 173 22.15 13.77 -16.22
CA SER A 173 22.62 13.85 -17.59
C SER A 173 24.01 14.48 -17.62
N PHE A 174 24.91 13.89 -18.39
CA PHE A 174 26.32 14.27 -18.44
C PHE A 174 26.89 14.00 -19.84
N SER A 175 27.96 14.72 -20.18
CA SER A 175 28.59 14.62 -21.50
C SER A 175 29.66 13.52 -21.52
N ASN A 176 29.67 12.72 -22.58
CA ASN A 176 30.84 11.97 -23.01
C ASN A 176 31.62 12.88 -24.01
N PRO A 177 32.73 13.49 -23.57
CA PRO A 177 33.45 14.48 -24.38
C PRO A 177 34.21 13.86 -25.55
N GLN A 178 34.52 12.56 -25.50
CA GLN A 178 35.27 11.87 -26.56
C GLN A 178 34.42 11.73 -27.82
N ASP A 179 33.13 11.43 -27.64
CA ASP A 179 32.20 11.22 -28.74
C ASP A 179 31.25 12.41 -28.95
N ASN A 180 31.40 13.47 -28.14
CA ASN A 180 30.56 14.66 -28.11
C ASN A 180 29.06 14.33 -28.01
N ILE A 181 28.72 13.33 -27.20
CA ILE A 181 27.34 12.94 -26.91
C ILE A 181 26.97 13.25 -25.47
N ARG A 182 25.66 13.35 -25.23
CA ARG A 182 25.11 13.52 -23.89
C ARG A 182 24.41 12.22 -23.48
N LEU A 183 24.82 11.64 -22.36
CA LEU A 183 24.17 10.47 -21.78
C LEU A 183 23.19 10.93 -20.71
N SER A 184 22.06 10.26 -20.62
CA SER A 184 20.98 10.57 -19.68
C SER A 184 20.55 9.31 -18.95
N GLY A 185 20.10 9.48 -17.71
CA GLY A 185 19.73 8.35 -16.88
C GLY A 185 19.18 8.75 -15.53
N THR A 186 19.15 7.78 -14.62
CA THR A 186 18.61 7.93 -13.28
C THR A 186 19.63 7.42 -12.26
N LEU A 187 19.92 8.25 -11.25
CA LEU A 187 20.73 7.90 -10.10
C LEU A 187 19.80 7.65 -8.89
N SER A 188 19.82 6.42 -8.37
CA SER A 188 19.13 6.05 -7.13
C SER A 188 20.13 6.11 -5.98
N VAL A 189 19.87 6.94 -4.97
CA VAL A 189 20.78 7.18 -3.84
C VAL A 189 20.12 6.72 -2.54
N PRO A 190 20.74 5.81 -1.76
CA PRO A 190 20.19 5.34 -0.49
C PRO A 190 19.87 6.48 0.50
N PRO A 191 18.95 6.26 1.45
CA PRO A 191 18.69 7.21 2.51
C PRO A 191 19.90 7.35 3.43
N GLY A 192 20.10 8.55 3.98
CA GLY A 192 21.20 8.88 4.90
C GLY A 192 22.24 9.82 4.28
N GLU A 193 23.33 10.00 5.05
CA GLU A 193 24.40 10.97 4.79
C GLU A 193 25.50 10.44 3.84
N GLY A 194 25.60 9.12 3.66
CA GLY A 194 26.65 8.50 2.85
C GLY A 194 28.03 8.54 3.54
N PRO A 195 29.15 8.41 2.78
CA PRO A 195 29.19 8.08 1.37
C PRO A 195 28.81 6.62 1.11
N PHE A 196 28.09 6.36 0.01
CA PHE A 196 27.60 5.02 -0.35
C PHE A 196 28.47 4.35 -1.41
N PRO A 197 28.65 3.02 -1.37
CA PRO A 197 29.13 2.30 -2.55
C PRO A 197 28.22 2.59 -3.75
N GLY A 198 28.80 2.67 -4.94
CA GLY A 198 28.10 3.04 -6.17
C GLY A 198 28.30 2.01 -7.28
N VAL A 199 27.25 1.70 -8.02
CA VAL A 199 27.34 0.83 -9.20
C VAL A 199 26.68 1.47 -10.42
N VAL A 200 27.22 1.19 -11.60
CA VAL A 200 26.57 1.47 -12.88
C VAL A 200 26.01 0.17 -13.44
N LEU A 201 24.75 0.17 -13.87
CA LEU A 201 24.17 -0.96 -14.58
C LEU A 201 24.41 -0.81 -16.08
N LEU A 202 24.91 -1.85 -16.72
CA LEU A 202 25.20 -1.90 -18.15
C LEU A 202 24.27 -2.92 -18.83
N SER A 203 23.53 -2.45 -19.83
CA SER A 203 22.55 -3.20 -20.60
C SER A 203 23.19 -4.26 -21.50
N ASP A 204 22.34 -5.12 -22.05
CA ASP A 204 22.72 -6.16 -23.00
C ASP A 204 22.80 -5.60 -24.42
N MET A 205 23.06 -6.49 -25.39
CA MET A 205 23.04 -6.18 -26.81
C MET A 205 21.80 -5.38 -27.22
N GLY A 206 22.03 -4.37 -28.06
CA GLY A 206 20.98 -3.55 -28.65
C GLY A 206 20.62 -2.30 -27.83
N PRO A 207 19.80 -1.41 -28.41
CA PRO A 207 19.40 -0.16 -27.77
C PRO A 207 18.40 -0.41 -26.64
N GLN A 208 18.77 -0.10 -25.39
CA GLN A 208 17.88 -0.24 -24.23
C GLN A 208 17.66 1.08 -23.48
N ASP A 209 16.48 1.21 -22.89
CA ASP A 209 16.22 2.27 -21.92
C ASP A 209 16.89 1.95 -20.58
N ARG A 210 17.00 2.94 -19.69
CA ARG A 210 17.59 2.78 -18.35
C ARG A 210 16.96 1.71 -17.46
N ASP A 211 15.76 1.24 -17.80
CA ASP A 211 15.03 0.21 -17.06
C ASP A 211 15.24 -1.21 -17.64
N ALA A 212 15.90 -1.33 -18.80
CA ALA A 212 15.93 -2.54 -19.62
C ALA A 212 14.50 -3.10 -19.81
N THR A 213 13.58 -2.23 -20.24
CA THR A 213 12.15 -2.54 -20.28
C THR A 213 11.82 -3.62 -21.32
N GLN A 214 11.21 -4.71 -20.87
CA GLN A 214 10.61 -5.74 -21.73
C GLN A 214 9.14 -5.95 -21.33
N GLY A 215 8.22 -5.42 -22.13
CA GLY A 215 6.79 -5.40 -21.80
C GLY A 215 6.54 -4.60 -20.51
N GLU A 216 5.97 -5.24 -19.49
CA GLU A 216 5.79 -4.63 -18.16
C GLU A 216 6.99 -4.83 -17.22
N PHE A 217 7.97 -5.64 -17.61
CA PHE A 217 9.12 -5.97 -16.78
C PHE A 217 10.22 -4.92 -16.96
N LYS A 218 10.71 -4.37 -15.84
CA LYS A 218 11.77 -3.36 -15.78
C LYS A 218 12.92 -3.90 -14.96
N MET A 219 13.77 -4.72 -15.59
CA MET A 219 14.79 -5.51 -14.91
C MET A 219 15.73 -4.62 -14.09
N PHE A 220 16.28 -3.59 -14.71
CA PHE A 220 17.21 -2.67 -14.06
C PHE A 220 16.51 -1.74 -13.08
N GLY A 221 15.26 -1.36 -13.34
CA GLY A 221 14.44 -0.64 -12.38
C GLY A 221 14.26 -1.42 -11.07
N ALA A 222 13.95 -2.72 -11.17
CA ALA A 222 13.78 -3.59 -10.01
C ALA A 222 15.12 -3.85 -9.27
N LEU A 223 16.21 -4.08 -10.00
CA LEU A 223 17.53 -4.26 -9.41
C LEU A 223 18.02 -2.99 -8.69
N ALA A 224 17.80 -1.81 -9.27
CA ALA A 224 18.14 -0.55 -8.62
C ALA A 224 17.34 -0.31 -7.35
N ASP A 225 16.03 -0.60 -7.34
CA ASP A 225 15.22 -0.50 -6.12
C ASP A 225 15.76 -1.41 -5.01
N PHE A 226 16.08 -2.66 -5.35
CA PHE A 226 16.65 -3.61 -4.40
C PHE A 226 17.98 -3.10 -3.83
N LEU A 227 18.93 -2.72 -4.68
CA LEU A 227 20.26 -2.28 -4.25
C LEU A 227 20.24 -0.96 -3.46
N ALA A 228 19.42 0.01 -3.89
CA ALA A 228 19.29 1.29 -3.19
C ALA A 228 18.70 1.14 -1.79
N ARG A 229 17.76 0.21 -1.60
CA ARG A 229 17.25 -0.15 -0.25
C ARG A 229 18.31 -0.82 0.63
N HIS A 230 19.34 -1.43 0.03
CA HIS A 230 20.44 -2.10 0.73
C HIS A 230 21.72 -1.25 0.79
N GLY A 231 21.61 0.07 0.63
CA GLY A 231 22.72 0.98 0.87
C GLY A 231 23.70 1.13 -0.30
N ILE A 232 23.33 0.69 -1.51
CA ILE A 232 24.16 0.84 -2.72
C ILE A 232 23.50 1.85 -3.66
N ALA A 233 24.23 2.90 -4.03
CA ALA A 233 23.77 3.84 -5.04
C ALA A 233 23.88 3.23 -6.43
N VAL A 234 22.87 3.46 -7.28
CA VAL A 234 22.78 2.82 -8.59
C VAL A 234 22.54 3.86 -9.67
N LEU A 235 23.47 3.94 -10.63
CA LEU A 235 23.31 4.68 -11.86
C LEU A 235 22.80 3.75 -12.96
N ARG A 236 21.72 4.16 -13.61
CA ARG A 236 21.16 3.50 -14.79
C ARG A 236 21.03 4.50 -15.91
N LEU A 237 21.27 4.10 -17.13
CA LEU A 237 21.38 5.01 -18.27
C LEU A 237 20.50 4.54 -19.40
N ASP A 238 19.92 5.49 -20.14
CA ASP A 238 19.47 5.17 -21.48
C ASP A 238 20.74 4.99 -22.33
N ASP A 239 20.77 3.92 -23.12
CA ASP A 239 21.90 3.67 -24.00
C ASP A 239 22.06 4.80 -25.01
N ARG A 240 23.26 4.89 -25.61
CA ARG A 240 23.55 5.83 -26.69
C ARG A 240 22.46 5.78 -27.76
N GLY A 241 21.90 6.93 -28.13
CA GLY A 241 20.82 7.04 -29.10
C GLY A 241 19.44 6.55 -28.62
N VAL A 242 19.28 6.24 -27.34
CA VAL A 242 18.02 5.77 -26.74
C VAL A 242 17.48 6.79 -25.74
N GLY A 243 16.15 6.88 -25.64
CA GLY A 243 15.49 7.69 -24.62
C GLY A 243 15.89 9.16 -24.67
N GLN A 244 16.60 9.63 -23.65
CA GLN A 244 17.13 11.00 -23.56
C GLN A 244 18.65 11.09 -23.77
N SER A 245 19.30 9.97 -24.08
CA SER A 245 20.71 9.94 -24.48
C SER A 245 20.82 10.30 -25.96
N GLY A 246 21.80 11.14 -26.28
CA GLY A 246 22.16 11.49 -27.65
C GLY A 246 23.04 10.44 -28.32
N GLY A 247 23.49 10.77 -29.53
CA GLY A 247 24.26 9.84 -30.36
C GLY A 247 23.37 8.89 -31.15
N GLU A 248 23.99 7.88 -31.74
CA GLU A 248 23.34 6.89 -32.61
C GLU A 248 23.85 5.50 -32.22
N PHE A 249 22.95 4.58 -31.85
CA PHE A 249 23.34 3.22 -31.45
C PHE A 249 23.82 2.40 -32.65
N THR A 250 23.19 2.56 -33.81
CA THR A 250 23.41 1.70 -34.99
C THR A 250 24.82 1.76 -35.56
N THR A 251 25.56 2.84 -35.27
CA THR A 251 26.96 3.04 -35.68
C THR A 251 27.95 2.86 -34.53
N ALA A 252 27.47 2.55 -33.33
CA ALA A 252 28.29 2.40 -32.14
C ALA A 252 29.10 1.10 -32.19
N THR A 253 30.34 1.18 -31.75
CA THR A 253 31.25 0.04 -31.56
C THR A 253 31.32 -0.34 -30.08
N THR A 254 31.80 -1.54 -29.77
CA THR A 254 32.06 -1.95 -28.37
C THR A 254 33.00 -0.96 -27.65
N ALA A 255 33.98 -0.38 -28.36
CA ALA A 255 34.85 0.64 -27.78
C ALA A 255 34.10 1.92 -27.38
N ASP A 256 33.05 2.28 -28.11
CA ASP A 256 32.17 3.39 -27.78
C ASP A 256 31.36 3.10 -26.50
N LEU A 257 30.82 1.89 -26.40
CA LEU A 257 30.05 1.45 -25.23
C LEU A 257 30.93 1.35 -23.97
N VAL A 258 32.17 0.87 -24.10
CA VAL A 258 33.16 0.87 -23.02
C VAL A 258 33.45 2.30 -22.55
N ARG A 259 33.57 3.26 -23.49
CA ARG A 259 33.75 4.68 -23.14
C ARG A 259 32.54 5.25 -22.41
N ASP A 260 31.32 4.90 -22.83
CA ASP A 260 30.10 5.29 -22.12
C ASP A 260 30.09 4.74 -20.68
N ALA A 261 30.44 3.46 -20.49
CA ALA A 261 30.56 2.86 -19.17
C ALA A 261 31.62 3.56 -18.29
N GLN A 262 32.78 3.88 -18.85
CA GLN A 262 33.85 4.60 -18.15
C GLN A 262 33.44 6.01 -17.73
N ILE A 263 32.81 6.76 -18.64
CA ILE A 263 32.30 8.12 -18.34
C ILE A 263 31.21 8.05 -17.27
N SER A 264 30.40 7.00 -17.26
CA SER A 264 29.35 6.78 -16.26
C SER A 264 29.90 6.49 -14.86
N LEU A 265 30.96 5.68 -14.77
CA LEU A 265 31.71 5.52 -13.52
C LEU A 265 32.34 6.84 -13.07
N ASN A 266 32.93 7.59 -14.01
CA ASN A 266 33.51 8.90 -13.70
C ASN A 266 32.46 9.89 -13.20
N TYR A 267 31.24 9.86 -13.75
CA TYR A 267 30.14 10.66 -13.26
C TYR A 267 29.82 10.35 -11.80
N LEU A 268 29.75 9.07 -11.41
CA LEU A 268 29.54 8.69 -10.01
C LEU A 268 30.63 9.25 -9.08
N ARG A 269 31.89 9.31 -9.54
CA ARG A 269 33.00 9.90 -8.76
C ARG A 269 32.83 11.38 -8.46
N THR A 270 32.03 12.10 -9.25
CA THR A 270 31.76 13.53 -9.02
C THR A 270 30.72 13.78 -7.92
N LYS A 271 30.03 12.74 -7.46
CA LYS A 271 28.93 12.85 -6.50
C LYS A 271 29.46 12.79 -5.07
N PRO A 272 29.24 13.83 -4.24
CA PRO A 272 29.73 13.84 -2.85
C PRO A 272 29.19 12.70 -1.97
N LEU A 273 28.01 12.18 -2.30
CA LEU A 273 27.35 11.11 -1.56
C LEU A 273 27.86 9.70 -1.93
N ILE A 274 28.82 9.58 -2.85
CA ILE A 274 29.33 8.31 -3.36
C ILE A 274 30.77 8.09 -2.89
N ASP A 275 31.03 6.90 -2.37
CA ASP A 275 32.36 6.45 -1.96
C ASP A 275 33.18 6.10 -3.21
N PHE A 276 34.11 6.99 -3.57
CA PHE A 276 35.02 6.80 -4.71
C PHE A 276 35.78 5.46 -4.66
N GLY A 277 36.09 4.97 -3.47
CA GLY A 277 36.83 3.72 -3.28
C GLY A 277 35.99 2.46 -3.47
N LYS A 278 34.66 2.60 -3.60
CA LYS A 278 33.71 1.48 -3.72
C LYS A 278 32.78 1.67 -4.90
N LEU A 279 33.37 1.70 -6.08
CA LEU A 279 32.65 1.77 -7.35
C LEU A 279 32.73 0.44 -8.10
N GLY A 280 31.62 0.07 -8.74
CA GLY A 280 31.53 -1.16 -9.53
C GLY A 280 30.66 -1.02 -10.77
N LEU A 281 30.73 -2.04 -11.62
CA LEU A 281 29.86 -2.23 -12.77
C LEU A 281 29.06 -3.51 -12.55
N ILE A 282 27.80 -3.51 -12.94
CA ILE A 282 26.98 -4.72 -13.04
C ILE A 282 26.47 -4.78 -14.47
N GLY A 283 26.94 -5.77 -15.21
CA GLY A 283 26.55 -6.01 -16.59
C GLY A 283 25.51 -7.12 -16.71
N HIS A 284 24.60 -6.97 -17.68
CA HIS A 284 23.73 -8.05 -18.14
C HIS A 284 24.09 -8.40 -19.60
N GLY A 285 24.29 -9.70 -19.89
CA GLY A 285 24.65 -10.15 -21.24
C GLY A 285 25.93 -9.50 -21.76
N GLU A 286 25.87 -8.78 -22.88
CA GLU A 286 27.02 -8.04 -23.44
C GLU A 286 27.58 -7.00 -22.46
N GLY A 287 26.74 -6.39 -21.61
CA GLY A 287 27.23 -5.45 -20.60
C GLY A 287 28.19 -6.07 -19.58
N ALA A 288 28.31 -7.40 -19.52
CA ALA A 288 29.23 -8.11 -18.62
C ALA A 288 30.60 -8.44 -19.25
N THR A 289 30.78 -8.26 -20.56
CA THR A 289 32.02 -8.56 -21.30
C THR A 289 32.93 -7.35 -21.41
#